data_AF-A0A402AHV8-F1
#
_entry.id   AF-A0A402AHV8-F1
#
_cell.length_a   1.000
_cell.length_b   1.000
_cell.length_c   1.000
_cell.angle_alpha   90.00
_cell.angle_beta   90.00
_cell.angle_gamma   90.00
#
_symmetry.space_group_name_H-M   'P 1'
#
loop_
_entity.id
_entity.type
_entity.pdbx_description
1 polymer ?
#
loop_
_entity_poly.entity_id
_entity_poly.type
_entity_poly.pdbx_seq_one_letter_code
_entity_poly.pdbx_strand_id
1 'polypeptide(L)'
;MKAYRRSNGSDIVKWRLQTNIQRDPSNVLLRCIPDFVFIWEDEESDPDLCLYGEAKRLFGTGASLAGKYVEEGLLDYTEGRYGRGHNYGIMIGYVLAAPLSKAVDAVKKAMNDRKAITAEISPFTLSNSFSSHLFTHQSTHLQNGFKDPMTIIHLFLDFS
;
A
#
# COMPACT_ATOMS: atom_id res chain seq x y z
N MET A 1 19.73 -14.94 10.27
CA MET A 1 18.47 -14.73 11.01
C MET A 1 18.83 -13.90 12.24
N LYS A 2 18.57 -12.59 12.25
CA LYS A 2 18.84 -11.74 13.43
C LYS A 2 17.74 -12.04 14.45
N ALA A 3 18.13 -12.44 15.66
CA ALA A 3 17.20 -12.70 16.74
C ALA A 3 16.55 -11.38 17.18
N TYR A 4 15.23 -11.31 17.10
CA TYR A 4 14.45 -10.15 17.54
C TYR A 4 14.48 -10.11 19.07
N ARG A 5 15.27 -9.19 19.64
CA ARG A 5 15.29 -8.95 21.09
C ARG A 5 14.04 -8.14 21.43
N ARG A 6 13.06 -8.77 22.09
CA ARG A 6 12.00 -8.02 22.77
C ARG A 6 12.66 -7.18 23.87
N SER A 7 12.63 -5.87 23.72
CA SER A 7 13.04 -4.93 24.76
C SER A 7 11.95 -4.89 25.83
N ASN A 8 12.34 -4.84 27.10
CA ASN A 8 11.42 -4.69 28.24
C ASN A 8 10.88 -3.24 28.38
N GLY A 9 10.77 -2.50 27.27
CA GLY A 9 10.13 -1.18 27.21
C GLY A 9 8.63 -1.35 26.95
N SER A 10 7.80 -0.36 27.29
CA SER A 10 6.36 -0.44 27.03
C SER A 10 6.08 -0.84 25.57
N ASP A 11 5.12 -1.74 25.34
CA ASP A 11 4.64 -2.16 24.00
C ASP A 11 4.01 -1.02 23.16
N ILE A 12 4.14 0.23 23.61
CA ILE A 12 3.71 1.42 22.88
C ILE A 12 4.69 1.64 21.74
N VAL A 13 4.32 1.17 20.56
CA VAL A 13 4.99 1.54 19.31
C VAL A 13 4.78 3.03 19.10
N LYS A 14 5.87 3.79 19.21
CA LYS A 14 5.86 5.21 18.84
C LYS A 14 6.07 5.34 17.35
N TRP A 15 5.25 6.18 16.73
CA TRP A 15 5.33 6.43 15.31
C TRP A 15 5.00 7.89 15.01
N ARG A 16 5.56 8.38 13.91
CA ARG A 16 5.21 9.68 13.34
C ARG A 16 4.68 9.53 11.93
N LEU A 17 3.65 10.30 11.59
CA LEU A 17 3.16 10.43 10.23
C LEU A 17 3.97 11.50 9.51
N GLN A 18 4.45 11.17 8.31
CA GLN A 18 5.09 12.13 7.42
C GLN A 18 4.31 12.18 6.10
N THR A 19 3.96 13.40 5.70
CA THR A 19 3.26 13.74 4.44
C THR A 19 4.11 14.71 3.63
N ASN A 20 3.70 15.02 2.39
CA ASN A 20 4.42 15.93 1.49
C ASN A 20 5.88 15.49 1.29
N ILE A 21 6.08 14.19 1.15
CA ILE A 21 7.38 13.59 0.97
C ILE A 21 7.98 14.14 -0.34
N GLN A 22 9.18 14.68 -0.27
CA GLN A 22 9.88 15.15 -1.47
C GLN A 22 10.86 14.09 -1.94
N ARG A 23 11.02 13.98 -3.26
CA ARG A 23 12.09 13.18 -3.83
C ARG A 23 13.41 13.84 -3.52
N ASP A 24 14.12 13.30 -2.55
CA ASP A 24 15.53 13.58 -2.37
C ASP A 24 16.32 12.53 -3.15
N PRO A 25 16.98 12.90 -4.28
CA PRO A 25 17.73 11.96 -5.10
C PRO A 25 18.96 11.37 -4.39
N SER A 26 19.39 11.96 -3.27
CA SER A 26 20.44 11.43 -2.39
C SER A 26 19.88 10.52 -1.28
N ASN A 27 18.58 10.59 -1.03
CA ASN A 27 17.90 9.80 -0.04
C ASN A 27 17.52 8.44 -0.60
N VAL A 28 18.45 7.49 -0.45
CA VAL A 28 18.27 6.07 -0.83
C VAL A 28 17.06 5.39 -0.17
N LEU A 29 16.48 6.00 0.87
CA LEU A 29 15.28 5.56 1.58
C LEU A 29 14.02 5.75 0.72
N LEU A 30 13.99 6.73 -0.20
CA LEU A 30 12.81 7.07 -1.01
C LEU A 30 13.08 6.83 -2.50
N ARG A 31 12.86 5.58 -2.95
CA ARG A 31 13.05 5.22 -4.37
C ARG A 31 11.85 5.64 -5.25
N CYS A 32 10.71 5.93 -4.62
CA CYS A 32 9.58 6.67 -5.18
C CYS A 32 9.03 7.64 -4.10
N ILE A 33 8.02 8.43 -4.45
CA ILE A 33 7.39 9.39 -3.54
C ILE A 33 6.01 8.82 -3.14
N PRO A 34 5.85 8.26 -1.94
CA PRO A 34 4.54 7.91 -1.41
C PRO A 34 3.79 9.18 -1.02
N ASP A 35 2.46 9.11 -1.00
CA ASP A 35 1.64 10.20 -0.47
C ASP A 35 1.84 10.40 1.04
N PHE A 36 2.01 9.31 1.79
CA PHE A 36 2.33 9.36 3.22
C PHE A 36 3.11 8.13 3.68
N VAL A 37 3.83 8.28 4.80
CA VAL A 37 4.54 7.19 5.46
C VAL A 37 4.37 7.31 6.96
N PHE A 38 4.18 6.18 7.61
CA PHE A 38 4.32 6.09 9.05
C PHE A 38 5.70 5.51 9.38
N ILE A 39 6.46 6.24 10.20
CA ILE A 39 7.85 5.94 10.56
C ILE A 39 7.89 5.55 12.03
N TRP A 40 8.52 4.42 12.35
CA TRP A 40 8.65 3.95 13.72
C TRP A 40 9.81 4.68 14.36
N GLU A 41 9.58 5.38 15.47
CA GLU A 41 10.61 6.25 16.06
C GLU A 41 11.87 5.48 16.47
N ASP A 42 11.70 4.22 16.90
CA ASP A 42 12.81 3.35 17.32
C ASP A 42 13.60 2.74 16.15
N GLU A 43 13.09 2.83 14.91
CA GLU A 43 13.68 2.22 13.70
C GLU A 43 13.89 3.25 12.57
N GLU A 44 13.93 4.55 12.89
CA GLU A 44 13.95 5.65 11.92
C GLU A 44 15.10 5.58 10.89
N SER A 45 16.19 4.88 11.23
CA SER A 45 17.33 4.70 10.33
C SER A 45 17.13 3.62 9.26
N ASP A 46 16.11 2.76 9.37
CA ASP A 46 15.85 1.67 8.43
C ASP A 46 14.61 1.98 7.57
N PRO A 47 14.79 2.27 6.27
CA PRO A 47 13.67 2.60 5.38
C PRO A 47 12.73 1.43 5.14
N ASP A 48 13.23 0.21 5.34
CA ASP A 48 12.51 -1.02 5.11
C ASP A 48 11.62 -1.38 6.32
N LEU A 49 11.69 -0.58 7.41
CA LEU A 49 10.91 -0.72 8.64
C LEU A 49 9.87 0.40 8.83
N CYS A 50 9.30 0.89 7.73
CA CYS A 50 8.21 1.88 7.72
C CYS A 50 6.94 1.33 7.06
N LEU A 51 5.79 1.94 7.34
CA LEU A 51 4.53 1.64 6.65
C LEU A 51 4.20 2.73 5.64
N TYR A 52 4.28 2.38 4.37
CA TYR A 52 4.04 3.29 3.26
C TYR A 52 2.58 3.27 2.84
N GLY A 53 2.08 4.45 2.47
CA GLY A 53 0.74 4.68 2.00
C GLY A 53 0.74 5.48 0.70
N GLU A 54 -0.04 4.98 -0.26
CA GLU A 54 -0.20 5.58 -1.57
C GLU A 54 -1.69 5.79 -1.84
N ALA A 55 -2.07 6.92 -2.41
CA ALA A 55 -3.45 7.32 -2.63
C ALA A 55 -3.69 7.68 -4.10
N LYS A 56 -4.66 7.03 -4.73
CA LYS A 56 -5.06 7.31 -6.11
C LYS A 56 -6.53 7.67 -6.19
N ARG A 57 -6.82 8.72 -6.96
CA ARG A 57 -8.20 9.07 -7.31
C ARG A 57 -8.82 8.01 -8.22
N LEU A 58 -10.10 7.77 -8.04
CA LEU A 58 -10.88 6.81 -8.81
C LEU A 58 -12.22 7.40 -9.25
N PHE A 59 -12.76 6.87 -10.35
CA PHE A 59 -14.09 7.23 -10.84
C PHE A 59 -14.93 5.96 -11.02
N GLY A 60 -16.15 5.97 -10.48
CA GLY A 60 -17.18 4.95 -10.69
C GLY A 60 -17.96 5.12 -12.00
N THR A 61 -17.83 6.28 -12.65
CA THR A 61 -18.41 6.61 -13.95
C THR A 61 -17.40 7.33 -14.84
N GLY A 62 -17.59 7.28 -16.16
CA GLY A 62 -16.67 7.89 -17.12
C GLY A 62 -15.39 7.07 -17.38
N ALA A 63 -14.29 7.75 -17.73
CA ALA A 63 -13.02 7.10 -18.02
C ALA A 63 -12.39 6.54 -16.74
N SER A 64 -12.16 5.23 -16.70
CA SER A 64 -11.64 4.55 -15.52
C SER A 64 -10.17 4.92 -15.24
N LEU A 65 -9.87 5.16 -13.97
CA LEU A 65 -8.50 5.36 -13.46
C LEU A 65 -7.96 4.14 -12.71
N ALA A 66 -8.68 3.02 -12.73
CA ALA A 66 -8.30 1.78 -12.06
C ALA A 66 -6.97 1.19 -12.57
N GLY A 67 -6.63 1.38 -13.85
CA GLY A 67 -5.33 0.96 -14.39
C GLY A 67 -4.17 1.66 -13.68
N LYS A 68 -4.26 2.99 -13.50
CA LYS A 68 -3.25 3.79 -12.79
C LYS A 68 -3.11 3.39 -11.32
N TYR A 69 -4.23 3.04 -10.67
CA TYR A 69 -4.21 2.52 -9.31
C TYR A 69 -3.27 1.32 -9.18
N VAL A 70 -3.31 0.42 -10.16
CA VAL A 70 -2.50 -0.80 -10.16
C VAL A 70 -1.08 -0.52 -10.67
N GLU A 71 -0.94 0.12 -11.83
CA GLU A 71 0.34 0.29 -12.53
C GLU A 71 1.26 1.35 -11.90
N GLU A 72 0.69 2.43 -11.36
CA GLU A 72 1.43 3.57 -10.80
C GLU A 72 1.39 3.60 -9.26
N GLY A 73 0.71 2.64 -8.63
CA GLY A 73 0.55 2.59 -7.18
C GLY A 73 0.94 1.23 -6.62
N LEU A 74 0.14 0.20 -6.93
CA LEU A 74 0.41 -1.14 -6.43
C LEU A 74 1.76 -1.71 -6.92
N LEU A 75 2.09 -1.50 -8.19
CA LEU A 75 3.30 -2.05 -8.79
C LEU A 75 4.56 -1.57 -8.06
N ASP A 76 4.59 -0.32 -7.59
CA ASP A 76 5.70 0.26 -6.83
C ASP A 76 5.98 -0.50 -5.52
N TYR A 77 4.95 -1.05 -4.88
CA TYR A 77 5.14 -1.95 -3.73
C TYR A 77 5.83 -3.24 -4.15
N THR A 78 5.34 -3.89 -5.20
CA THR A 78 5.83 -5.20 -5.65
C THR A 78 7.23 -5.13 -6.25
N GLU A 79 7.62 -3.98 -6.81
CA GLU A 79 8.98 -3.73 -7.28
C GLU A 79 9.95 -3.27 -6.16
N GLY A 80 9.44 -3.07 -4.94
CA GLY A 80 10.23 -2.64 -3.80
C GLY A 80 10.73 -1.20 -3.92
N ARG A 81 9.93 -0.31 -4.53
CA ARG A 81 10.21 1.12 -4.65
C ARG A 81 9.85 1.89 -3.38
N TYR A 82 8.84 1.44 -2.65
CA TYR A 82 8.52 1.97 -1.31
C TYR A 82 9.41 1.38 -0.20
N GLY A 83 10.36 0.51 -0.50
CA GLY A 83 11.10 -0.29 0.49
C GLY A 83 10.85 -1.78 0.29
N ARG A 84 11.64 -2.60 0.96
CA ARG A 84 11.80 -4.03 0.68
C ARG A 84 11.58 -4.89 1.92
N GLY A 85 11.00 -6.08 1.73
CA GLY A 85 10.73 -7.02 2.82
C GLY A 85 9.61 -6.59 3.75
N HIS A 86 8.72 -5.69 3.29
CA HIS A 86 7.62 -5.22 4.12
C HIS A 86 6.53 -6.28 4.19
N ASN A 87 5.98 -6.47 5.38
CA ASN A 87 4.81 -7.32 5.55
C ASN A 87 3.52 -6.63 5.07
N TYR A 88 3.50 -5.29 5.05
CA TYR A 88 2.31 -4.49 4.78
C TYR A 88 2.57 -3.25 3.93
N GLY A 89 1.56 -2.84 3.16
CA GLY A 89 1.47 -1.54 2.49
C GLY A 89 0.03 -1.05 2.42
N ILE A 90 -0.19 0.26 2.27
CA ILE A 90 -1.54 0.85 2.21
C ILE A 90 -1.78 1.47 0.84
N MET A 91 -2.85 1.04 0.18
CA MET A 91 -3.37 1.68 -1.02
C MET A 91 -4.73 2.30 -0.72
N ILE A 92 -4.87 3.61 -0.90
CA ILE A 92 -6.13 4.34 -0.76
C ILE A 92 -6.70 4.65 -2.14
N GLY A 93 -7.96 4.27 -2.37
CA GLY A 93 -8.72 4.65 -3.54
C GLY A 93 -9.83 5.63 -3.19
N TYR A 94 -9.64 6.93 -3.42
CA TYR A 94 -10.69 7.92 -3.14
C TYR A 94 -11.51 8.22 -4.40
N VAL A 95 -12.82 7.99 -4.31
CA VAL A 95 -13.74 8.08 -5.45
C VAL A 95 -14.31 9.48 -5.56
N LEU A 96 -14.08 10.14 -6.69
CA LEU A 96 -14.55 11.51 -6.96
C LEU A 96 -15.77 11.57 -7.88
N ALA A 97 -16.16 10.43 -8.46
CA ALA A 97 -17.35 10.33 -9.29
C ALA A 97 -18.08 9.03 -8.95
N ALA A 98 -19.27 9.14 -8.39
CA ALA A 98 -20.07 8.00 -7.96
C ALA A 98 -20.35 7.00 -9.10
N PRO A 99 -20.70 5.74 -8.78
CA PRO A 99 -20.74 5.16 -7.43
C PRO A 99 -19.42 4.45 -7.03
N LEU A 100 -19.12 4.48 -5.74
CA LEU A 100 -17.96 3.79 -5.14
C LEU A 100 -17.84 2.33 -5.56
N SER A 101 -18.95 1.57 -5.56
CA SER A 101 -18.95 0.15 -5.93
C SER A 101 -18.41 -0.09 -7.34
N LYS A 102 -18.78 0.72 -8.32
CA LYS A 102 -18.27 0.60 -9.70
C LYS A 102 -16.78 0.91 -9.79
N ALA A 103 -16.28 1.86 -9.00
CA ALA A 103 -14.86 2.16 -8.94
C ALA A 103 -14.06 0.96 -8.36
N VAL A 104 -14.58 0.35 -7.29
CA VAL A 104 -13.98 -0.85 -6.68
C VAL A 104 -14.00 -2.02 -7.65
N ASP A 105 -15.11 -2.25 -8.37
CA ASP A 105 -15.21 -3.30 -9.39
C ASP A 105 -14.21 -3.08 -10.53
N ALA A 106 -14.01 -1.83 -10.95
CA ALA A 106 -13.02 -1.48 -11.96
C ALA A 106 -11.58 -1.77 -11.48
N VAL A 107 -11.26 -1.48 -10.21
CA VAL A 107 -9.97 -1.85 -9.61
C VAL A 107 -9.80 -3.35 -9.52
N LYS A 108 -10.82 -4.09 -9.06
CA LYS A 108 -10.80 -5.55 -9.04
C LYS A 108 -10.55 -6.14 -10.43
N LYS A 109 -11.18 -5.58 -11.46
CA LYS A 109 -10.90 -5.98 -12.85
C LYS A 109 -9.46 -5.66 -13.24
N ALA A 110 -8.98 -4.45 -12.97
CA ALA A 110 -7.62 -4.03 -13.31
C ALA A 110 -6.54 -4.88 -12.62
N MET A 111 -6.77 -5.27 -11.35
CA MET A 111 -5.95 -6.21 -10.59
C MET A 111 -5.89 -7.57 -11.29
N ASN A 112 -7.06 -8.14 -11.61
CA ASN A 112 -7.15 -9.43 -12.31
C ASN A 112 -6.40 -9.41 -13.66
N ASP A 113 -6.56 -8.34 -14.44
CA ASP A 113 -5.87 -8.16 -15.73
C ASP A 113 -4.33 -8.06 -15.57
N ARG A 114 -3.84 -7.70 -14.37
CA ARG A 114 -2.42 -7.41 -14.05
C ARG A 114 -1.83 -8.32 -12.99
N LYS A 115 -2.49 -9.45 -12.68
CA LYS A 115 -2.06 -10.41 -11.65
C LYS A 115 -0.61 -10.84 -11.79
N ALA A 116 -0.18 -11.14 -13.01
CA ALA A 116 1.18 -11.61 -13.28
C ALA A 116 2.23 -10.54 -12.97
N ILE A 117 2.03 -9.29 -13.40
CA ILE A 117 3.01 -8.21 -13.21
C ILE A 117 3.03 -7.69 -11.76
N THR A 118 1.90 -7.79 -11.06
CA THR A 118 1.80 -7.45 -9.64
C THR A 118 2.20 -8.61 -8.73
N ALA A 119 2.64 -9.74 -9.28
CA ALA A 119 3.00 -10.94 -8.53
C ALA A 119 1.97 -11.31 -7.44
N GLU A 120 0.68 -11.16 -7.76
CA GLU A 120 -0.42 -11.46 -6.84
C GLU A 120 -0.46 -12.96 -6.56
N ILE A 121 -0.40 -13.34 -5.28
CA ILE A 121 -0.47 -14.74 -4.83
C ILE A 121 -1.77 -15.07 -4.10
N SER A 122 -2.55 -14.05 -3.70
CA SER A 122 -3.89 -14.23 -3.15
C SER A 122 -4.86 -13.22 -3.74
N PRO A 123 -6.12 -13.61 -4.00
CA PRO A 123 -7.10 -12.74 -4.63
C PRO A 123 -7.36 -11.47 -3.81
N PHE A 124 -7.58 -10.38 -4.54
CA PHE A 124 -8.20 -9.17 -4.00
C PHE A 124 -9.58 -9.50 -3.40
N THR A 125 -9.68 -9.42 -2.07
CA THR A 125 -10.84 -9.88 -1.30
C THR A 125 -11.24 -8.87 -0.25
N LEU A 126 -12.54 -8.80 0.06
CA LEU A 126 -13.04 -7.94 1.14
C LEU A 126 -12.45 -8.40 2.47
N SER A 127 -12.02 -7.46 3.30
CA SER A 127 -11.42 -7.73 4.60
C SER A 127 -11.91 -6.73 5.64
N ASN A 128 -12.34 -7.24 6.79
CA ASN A 128 -12.72 -6.44 7.95
C ASN A 128 -11.68 -6.51 9.08
N SER A 129 -10.55 -7.19 8.84
CA SER A 129 -9.52 -7.43 9.86
C SER A 129 -8.64 -6.20 10.12
N PHE A 130 -8.50 -5.32 9.15
CA PHE A 130 -7.60 -4.15 9.22
C PHE A 130 -8.34 -2.84 9.53
N SER A 131 -9.62 -2.75 9.22
CA SER A 131 -10.45 -1.56 9.41
C SER A 131 -11.92 -1.96 9.45
N SER A 132 -12.72 -1.21 10.21
CA SER A 132 -14.18 -1.33 10.22
C SER A 132 -14.84 -0.73 8.98
N HIS A 133 -14.08 -0.12 8.06
CA HIS A 133 -14.62 0.50 6.87
C HIS A 133 -15.09 -0.55 5.85
N LEU A 134 -16.35 -0.43 5.39
CA LEU A 134 -17.05 -1.44 4.57
C LEU A 134 -16.42 -1.73 3.21
N PHE A 135 -15.61 -0.81 2.68
CA PHE A 135 -14.87 -1.00 1.43
C PHE A 135 -13.37 -1.16 1.70
N THR A 136 -13.03 -1.98 2.69
CA THR A 136 -11.65 -2.42 2.94
C THR A 136 -11.44 -3.78 2.28
N HIS A 137 -10.42 -3.87 1.44
CA HIS A 137 -10.00 -5.11 0.79
C HIS A 137 -8.54 -5.39 1.11
N GLN A 138 -8.12 -6.62 0.86
CA GLN A 138 -6.73 -7.03 0.94
C GLN A 138 -6.34 -7.84 -0.29
N SER A 139 -5.08 -7.76 -0.67
CA SER A 139 -4.43 -8.71 -1.57
C SER A 139 -3.02 -9.00 -1.08
N THR A 140 -2.46 -10.12 -1.53
CA THR A 140 -1.11 -10.55 -1.12
C THR A 140 -0.25 -10.69 -2.35
N HIS A 141 0.97 -10.19 -2.26
CA HIS A 141 1.92 -10.08 -3.36
C HIS A 141 3.30 -10.56 -2.92
N LEU A 142 4.10 -11.01 -3.88
CA LEU A 142 5.54 -11.17 -3.67
C LEU A 142 6.25 -9.91 -4.14
N GLN A 143 7.20 -9.42 -3.32
CA GLN A 143 8.12 -8.39 -3.78
C GLN A 143 9.24 -9.01 -4.61
N ASN A 144 9.68 -8.30 -5.65
CA ASN A 144 10.75 -8.77 -6.53
C ASN A 144 12.04 -9.03 -5.73
N GLY A 145 12.52 -10.27 -5.77
CA GLY A 145 13.71 -10.71 -5.02
C GLY A 145 13.46 -11.13 -3.58
N PHE A 146 12.21 -11.13 -3.10
CA PHE A 146 11.82 -11.55 -1.75
C PHE A 146 10.91 -12.77 -1.78
N LYS A 147 11.03 -13.62 -0.75
CA LYS A 147 10.23 -14.84 -0.61
C LYS A 147 9.04 -14.65 0.31
N ASP A 148 9.14 -13.70 1.23
CA ASP A 148 8.09 -13.44 2.20
C ASP A 148 6.97 -12.62 1.54
N PRO A 149 5.70 -13.04 1.70
CA PRO A 149 4.58 -12.30 1.15
C PRO A 149 4.34 -10.96 1.85
N MET A 150 3.89 -9.99 1.06
CA MET A 150 3.43 -8.69 1.53
C MET A 150 1.92 -8.58 1.32
N THR A 151 1.21 -8.12 2.35
CA THR A 151 -0.22 -7.81 2.25
C THR A 151 -0.43 -6.33 1.96
N ILE A 152 -1.18 -6.03 0.91
CA ILE A 152 -1.62 -4.66 0.64
C ILE A 152 -3.03 -4.47 1.17
N ILE A 153 -3.21 -3.44 1.99
CA ILE A 153 -4.49 -3.03 2.55
C ILE A 153 -5.07 -1.99 1.60
N HIS A 154 -6.20 -2.31 0.96
CA HIS A 154 -6.89 -1.43 0.03
C HIS A 154 -8.08 -0.78 0.71
N LEU A 155 -8.00 0.51 1.00
CA LEU A 155 -9.09 1.28 1.60
C LEU A 155 -9.72 2.18 0.53
N PHE A 156 -10.99 1.93 0.19
CA PHE A 156 -11.70 2.81 -0.74
C PHE A 156 -12.63 3.75 0.00
N LEU A 157 -12.57 5.04 -0.35
CA LEU A 157 -13.32 6.11 0.31
C LEU A 157 -14.23 6.80 -0.69
N ASP A 158 -15.44 7.15 -0.28
CA ASP A 158 -16.38 7.91 -1.10
C ASP A 158 -16.22 9.42 -0.86
N PHE A 159 -15.81 10.14 -1.88
CA PHE A 159 -15.59 11.59 -1.90
C PHE A 159 -16.44 12.25 -3.01
N SER A 160 -17.40 11.51 -3.57
CA SER A 160 -18.20 11.90 -4.73
C SER A 160 -19.54 12.56 -4.40
#